data_AF-A0A3B8WDS9-F1
#
_entry.id   AF-A0A3B8WDS9-F1
#
_cell.length_a   1.000
_cell.length_b   1.000
_cell.length_c   1.000
_cell.angle_alpha   90.00
_cell.angle_beta   90.00
_cell.angle_gamma   90.00
#
_symmetry.space_group_name_H-M   'P 1'
#
loop_
_entity.id
_entity.type
_entity.pdbx_description
1 polymer ?
#
loop_
_entity_poly.entity_id
_entity_poly.type
_entity_poly.pdbx_seq_one_letter_code
_entity_poly.pdbx_strand_id
1 'polypeptide(L)'
;RSFPNYALFADAVGLKTGGKMRQLLDLAWDMLQKDVADAAIPQLLSKLETLCPNVDEYDAYGVYPAFDFCQLLEQALLNRL
;
A
#
# COMPACT_ATOMS: atom_id res chain seq x y z
N ARG A 1 1.82 10.60 -1.70
CA ARG A 1 1.39 11.28 -2.96
C ARG A 1 0.85 10.29 -3.99
N SER A 2 1.40 9.07 -4.12
CA SER A 2 0.95 8.08 -5.12
C SER A 2 -0.34 7.29 -4.76
N PHE A 3 -0.91 7.51 -3.56
CA PHE A 3 -2.15 6.85 -3.12
C PHE A 3 -3.34 6.95 -4.11
N PRO A 4 -3.60 8.10 -4.77
CA PRO A 4 -4.70 8.19 -5.73
C PRO A 4 -4.61 7.17 -6.88
N ASN A 5 -3.40 6.76 -7.28
CA ASN A 5 -3.21 5.74 -8.32
C ASN A 5 -3.84 4.40 -7.90
N TYR A 6 -3.52 3.95 -6.68
CA TYR A 6 -4.10 2.74 -6.11
C TYR A 6 -5.61 2.87 -5.94
N ALA A 7 -6.08 3.98 -5.37
CA ALA A 7 -7.50 4.19 -5.08
C ALA A 7 -8.36 4.18 -6.35
N LEU A 8 -7.90 4.87 -7.41
CA LEU A 8 -8.60 4.91 -8.70
C LEU A 8 -8.61 3.54 -9.37
N PHE A 9 -7.48 2.82 -9.37
CA PHE A 9 -7.43 1.46 -9.90
C PHE A 9 -8.39 0.53 -9.14
N ALA A 10 -8.31 0.51 -7.81
CA ALA A 10 -9.13 -0.35 -6.97
C ALA A 10 -10.64 -0.09 -7.12
N ASP A 11 -11.04 1.15 -7.39
CA ASP A 11 -12.42 1.50 -7.71
C ASP A 11 -12.81 1.03 -9.12
N ALA A 12 -11.96 1.32 -10.12
CA ALA A 12 -12.21 0.99 -11.52
C ALA A 12 -12.37 -0.52 -11.77
N VAL A 13 -11.62 -1.36 -11.04
CA VAL A 13 -11.71 -2.83 -11.14
C VAL A 13 -12.64 -3.46 -10.09
N GLY A 14 -13.33 -2.65 -9.27
CA GLY A 14 -14.32 -3.12 -8.32
C GLY A 14 -13.77 -3.82 -7.06
N LEU A 15 -12.47 -3.71 -6.77
CA LEU A 15 -11.83 -4.28 -5.58
C LEU A 15 -12.35 -3.67 -4.28
N LYS A 16 -12.76 -2.39 -4.30
CA LYS A 16 -13.28 -1.64 -3.13
C LYS A 16 -12.31 -1.64 -1.92
N THR A 17 -11.01 -1.80 -2.17
CA THR A 17 -9.96 -1.86 -1.13
C THR A 17 -9.34 -0.50 -0.79
N GLY A 18 -9.69 0.57 -1.52
CA GLY A 18 -9.09 1.91 -1.34
C GLY A 18 -9.15 2.43 0.10
N GLY A 19 -10.26 2.19 0.81
CA GLY A 19 -10.39 2.57 2.23
C GLY A 19 -9.43 1.81 3.15
N LYS A 20 -9.28 0.50 2.96
CA LYS A 20 -8.33 -0.32 3.74
C LYS A 20 -6.89 0.12 3.48
N MET A 21 -6.55 0.41 2.23
CA MET A 21 -5.23 0.90 1.87
C MET A 21 -4.94 2.29 2.46
N ARG A 22 -5.94 3.17 2.52
CA ARG A 22 -5.81 4.49 3.19
C ARG A 22 -5.48 4.33 4.67
N GLN A 23 -6.22 3.45 5.37
CA GLN A 23 -5.97 3.17 6.78
C GLN A 23 -4.57 2.60 7.01
N LEU A 24 -4.11 1.69 6.14
CA LEU A 24 -2.77 1.15 6.21
C LEU A 24 -1.70 2.25 6.03
N LEU A 25 -1.90 3.15 5.06
CA LEU A 25 -1.00 4.28 4.83
C LEU A 25 -0.97 5.26 6.02
N ASP A 26 -2.11 5.49 6.68
CA ASP A 26 -2.16 6.31 7.91
C ASP A 26 -1.38 5.67 9.06
N LEU A 27 -1.53 4.37 9.27
CA LEU A 27 -0.77 3.64 10.29
C LEU A 27 0.74 3.67 10.00
N ALA A 28 1.13 3.43 8.75
CA ALA A 28 2.53 3.49 8.33
C ALA A 28 3.12 4.90 8.56
N TRP A 29 2.35 5.94 8.26
CA TRP A 29 2.75 7.32 8.49
C TRP A 29 2.93 7.65 9.98
N ASP A 30 1.98 7.24 10.82
CA ASP A 30 2.05 7.43 12.27
C ASP A 30 3.28 6.74 12.87
N MET A 31 3.64 5.55 12.37
CA MET A 31 4.87 4.87 12.79
C MET A 31 6.13 5.62 12.37
N LEU A 32 6.16 6.20 11.17
CA LEU A 32 7.33 6.96 10.71
C LEU A 32 7.55 8.24 11.53
N GLN A 33 6.50 8.84 12.08
CA GLN A 33 6.59 10.08 12.85
C GLN A 33 6.91 9.88 14.33
N LYS A 34 6.45 8.78 14.93
CA LYS A 34 6.58 8.51 16.36
C LYS A 34 7.71 7.52 16.59
N ASP A 35 8.30 7.51 17.78
CA ASP A 35 9.23 6.45 18.23
C ASP A 35 8.43 5.16 18.57
N VAL A 36 7.61 4.71 17.62
CA VAL A 36 6.86 3.46 17.72
C VAL A 36 7.82 2.33 17.40
N ALA A 37 7.76 1.27 18.22
CA ALA A 37 8.60 0.09 18.07
C ALA A 37 8.47 -0.53 16.67
N ASP A 38 9.61 -0.83 16.05
CA ASP A 38 9.71 -1.44 14.72
C ASP A 38 9.09 -2.84 14.63
N ALA A 39 8.76 -3.43 15.78
CA ALA A 39 8.08 -4.73 15.89
C ALA A 39 6.73 -4.79 15.12
N ALA A 40 6.10 -3.65 14.83
CA ALA A 40 4.86 -3.60 14.04
C ALA A 40 5.08 -3.62 12.51
N ILE A 41 6.31 -3.37 12.03
CA ILE A 41 6.62 -3.30 10.59
C ILE A 41 6.27 -4.61 9.85
N PRO A 42 6.66 -5.81 10.33
CA PRO A 42 6.31 -7.06 9.65
C PRO A 42 4.80 -7.26 9.48
N GLN A 43 4.01 -6.83 10.47
CA GLN A 43 2.55 -6.94 10.39
C GLN A 43 1.95 -5.97 9.35
N LEU A 44 2.51 -4.76 9.22
CA LEU A 44 2.09 -3.81 8.18
C LEU A 44 2.47 -4.29 6.78
N LEU A 45 3.66 -4.85 6.61
CA LEU A 45 4.11 -5.42 5.34
C LEU A 45 3.20 -6.57 4.89
N SER A 46 2.88 -7.50 5.79
CA SER A 46 1.93 -8.59 5.45
C SER A 46 0.56 -8.06 5.04
N LYS A 47 0.03 -7.02 5.72
CA LYS A 47 -1.23 -6.38 5.31
C LYS A 47 -1.10 -5.71 3.94
N LEU A 48 0.02 -5.04 3.67
CA LEU A 48 0.29 -4.40 2.40
C LEU A 48 0.29 -5.41 1.24
N GLU A 49 0.96 -6.55 1.42
CA GLU A 49 1.00 -7.65 0.45
C GLU A 49 -0.42 -8.13 0.09
N THR A 50 -1.30 -8.31 1.07
CA THR A 50 -2.69 -8.76 0.81
C THR A 50 -3.53 -7.75 0.02
N LEU A 51 -3.12 -6.49 -0.01
CA LEU A 51 -3.81 -5.42 -0.73
C LEU A 51 -3.12 -5.05 -2.05
N CYS A 52 -1.89 -5.50 -2.26
CA CYS A 52 -1.10 -5.23 -3.45
C CYS A 52 -1.69 -5.98 -4.65
N PRO A 53 -2.03 -5.31 -5.77
CA PRO A 53 -2.53 -6.00 -6.94
C PRO A 53 -1.39 -6.72 -7.67
N ASN A 54 -1.69 -7.87 -8.27
CA ASN A 54 -0.76 -8.54 -9.16
C ASN A 54 -0.89 -7.96 -10.58
N VAL A 55 0.20 -7.44 -11.15
CA VAL A 55 0.20 -6.84 -12.50
C VAL A 55 -0.19 -7.82 -13.60
N ASP A 56 0.02 -9.12 -13.40
CA ASP A 56 -0.30 -10.17 -14.37
C ASP A 56 -1.79 -10.56 -14.37
N GLU A 57 -2.57 -10.09 -13.38
CA GLU A 57 -3.99 -10.44 -13.22
C GLU A 57 -4.95 -9.41 -13.83
N TYR A 58 -4.44 -8.28 -14.35
CA TYR A 58 -5.27 -7.19 -14.85
C TYR A 58 -4.74 -6.62 -16.17
N ASP A 59 -5.63 -6.50 -17.16
CA ASP A 59 -5.31 -5.86 -18.45
C ASP A 59 -5.28 -4.32 -18.36
N ALA A 60 -5.86 -3.75 -17.30
CA ALA A 60 -5.96 -2.31 -17.13
C ALA A 60 -4.60 -1.70 -16.75
N TYR A 61 -4.10 -0.74 -17.54
CA TYR A 61 -2.83 -0.05 -17.28
C TYR A 61 -2.73 0.55 -15.86
N GLY A 62 -3.86 0.90 -15.24
CA GLY A 62 -3.91 1.40 -13.87
C GLY A 62 -3.31 0.46 -12.80
N VAL A 63 -3.12 -0.83 -13.12
CA VAL A 63 -2.49 -1.80 -12.22
C VAL A 63 -1.03 -1.45 -11.90
N TYR A 64 -0.26 -0.98 -12.88
CA TYR A 64 1.16 -0.64 -12.70
C TYR A 64 1.38 0.50 -11.70
N PRO A 65 0.75 1.69 -11.85
CA PRO A 65 0.93 2.76 -10.87
C PRO A 65 0.29 2.46 -9.51
N ALA A 66 -0.66 1.52 -9.43
CA ALA A 66 -1.19 1.01 -8.16
C ALA A 66 -0.18 0.08 -7.46
N PHE A 67 0.45 -0.82 -8.21
CA PHE A 67 1.54 -1.67 -7.74
C PHE A 67 2.76 -0.85 -7.32
N ASP A 68 3.16 0.14 -8.11
CA ASP A 68 4.28 1.05 -7.77
C ASP A 68 4.03 1.78 -6.45
N PHE A 69 2.79 2.19 -6.17
CA PHE A 69 2.44 2.75 -4.87
C PHE A 69 2.68 1.77 -3.72
N CYS A 70 2.29 0.49 -3.88
CA CYS A 70 2.54 -0.55 -2.89
C CYS A 70 4.05 -0.75 -2.67
N GLN A 71 4.83 -0.85 -3.75
CA GLN A 71 6.29 -0.97 -3.69
C GLN A 71 6.94 0.23 -2.97
N LEU A 72 6.50 1.46 -3.26
CA LEU A 72 7.03 2.65 -2.57
C LEU A 72 6.72 2.63 -1.08
N LEU A 73 5.54 2.17 -0.67
CA LEU A 73 5.17 2.08 0.74
C LEU A 73 5.96 0.97 1.45
N GLU A 74 6.14 -0.17 0.79
CA GLU A 74 6.97 -1.28 1.27
C GLU A 74 8.41 -0.81 1.53
N GLN A 75 9.05 -0.18 0.55
CA GLN A 75 10.42 0.35 0.71
C GLN A 75 10.53 1.39 1.82
N ALA A 76 9.52 2.26 1.98
CA ALA A 76 9.50 3.23 3.06
C ALA A 76 9.43 2.58 4.45
N LEU A 77 8.68 1.48 4.59
CA LEU A 77 8.60 0.70 5.83
C LEU A 77 9.91 -0.07 6.10
N LEU A 78 10.49 -0.68 5.07
CA LEU A 78 11.74 -1.44 5.18
C LEU A 78 12.94 -0.56 5.53
N ASN A 79 13.00 0.68 5.04
CA ASN A 79 14.08 1.61 5.36
C ASN A 79 14.13 2.05 6.84
N ARG A 80 13.12 1.68 7.64
CA ARG A 80 13.09 1.93 9.09
C ARG A 80 13.59 0.74 9.92
N LEU A 81 13.62 -0.47 9.34
CA LEU A 81 14.22 -1.66 9.98
C LEU A 81 15.75 -1.57 9.98
#